data_AF-X6NJH6-F1
#
_entry.id   AF-X6NJH6-F1
#
_cell.length_a   1.000
_cell.length_b   1.000
_cell.length_c   1.000
_cell.angle_alpha   90.00
_cell.angle_beta   90.00
_cell.angle_gamma   90.00
#
_symmetry.space_group_name_H-M   'P 1'
#
loop_
_entity.id
_entity.type
_entity.pdbx_description
1 polymer ?
#
loop_
_entity_poly.entity_id
_entity_poly.type
_entity_poly.pdbx_seq_one_letter_code
_entity_poly.pdbx_strand_id
1 'polypeptide(L)'
;MYFLNIEGEEEYNLENFSNGDCFNKDWVVSSNTEKRLKNCICLLCHQVANKAMELTCEQHQDTNEPLVIGEECLKRYLQSNNDNCPTHMHEGCHFMKSKFARQQISQLLVICPRQYMLEKEEEKTRKGSIMFTNSEYLEREGDIKNESKCNRVCEFRGQIDVLEKHLRTSCLLSVISCPFKSIYNLMGKSIWICCSGISIYWNKVLSN
;
A
#
# COMPACT_ATOMS: atom_id res chain seq x y z
N MET A 1 -32.88 -13.35 15.28
CA MET A 1 -31.72 -14.10 14.75
C MET A 1 -30.77 -13.05 14.22
N TYR A 2 -29.80 -12.64 15.04
CA TYR A 2 -28.90 -11.53 14.74
C TYR A 2 -27.74 -12.04 13.90
N PHE A 3 -27.54 -11.45 12.72
CA PHE A 3 -26.34 -11.66 11.91
C PHE A 3 -25.20 -10.85 12.53
N LEU A 4 -24.16 -11.55 12.98
CA LEU A 4 -22.89 -10.95 13.36
C LEU A 4 -22.17 -10.55 12.08
N ASN A 5 -21.87 -9.25 11.93
CA ASN A 5 -20.92 -8.74 10.96
C ASN A 5 -19.55 -9.28 11.33
N ILE A 6 -19.02 -10.19 10.50
CA ILE A 6 -17.61 -10.57 10.52
C ILE A 6 -16.87 -9.41 9.84
N GLU A 7 -16.13 -8.65 10.63
CA GLU A 7 -15.15 -7.68 10.12
C GLU A 7 -14.16 -8.44 9.24
N GLY A 8 -14.19 -8.14 7.95
CA GLY A 8 -13.27 -8.72 6.97
C GLY A 8 -11.85 -8.23 7.25
N GLU A 9 -10.93 -9.17 7.42
CA GLU A 9 -9.50 -8.90 7.43
C GLU A 9 -9.12 -8.27 6.08
N GLU A 10 -8.76 -6.99 6.09
CA GLU A 10 -8.21 -6.31 4.91
C GLU A 10 -6.82 -6.89 4.62
N GLU A 11 -6.77 -7.83 3.68
CA GLU A 11 -5.53 -8.30 3.06
C GLU A 11 -4.88 -7.12 2.31
N TYR A 12 -3.84 -6.54 2.89
CA TYR A 12 -3.12 -5.43 2.29
C TYR A 12 -2.34 -5.94 1.06
N ASN A 13 -2.85 -5.62 -0.12
CA ASN A 13 -2.17 -5.96 -1.36
C ASN A 13 -1.16 -4.85 -1.73
N LEU A 14 0.14 -5.18 -1.69
CA LEU A 14 1.23 -4.26 -2.06
C LEU A 14 1.11 -3.72 -3.49
N GLU A 15 0.36 -4.40 -4.37
CA GLU A 15 0.11 -3.99 -5.75
C GLU A 15 -0.85 -2.78 -5.84
N ASN A 16 -1.63 -2.49 -4.80
CA ASN A 16 -2.63 -1.41 -4.82
C ASN A 16 -2.04 0.00 -4.86
N PHE A 17 -0.75 0.19 -4.52
CA PHE A 17 -0.13 1.52 -4.59
C PHE A 17 0.08 2.03 -6.01
N SER A 18 0.08 1.14 -7.00
CA SER A 18 0.26 1.50 -8.42
C SER A 18 -1.01 1.40 -9.25
N ASN A 19 -2.10 0.82 -8.73
CA ASN A 19 -3.33 0.59 -9.49
C ASN A 19 -4.28 1.80 -9.55
N GLY A 20 -3.87 2.96 -9.02
CA GLY A 20 -4.68 4.17 -9.04
C GLY A 20 -5.76 4.24 -7.96
N ASP A 21 -5.77 3.28 -7.03
CA ASP A 21 -6.61 3.29 -5.84
C ASP A 21 -6.28 4.48 -4.91
N CYS A 22 -7.22 4.81 -4.02
CA CYS A 22 -7.01 5.77 -2.95
C CYS A 22 -5.94 5.27 -1.97
N PHE A 23 -5.22 6.22 -1.36
CA PHE A 23 -4.13 5.94 -0.43
C PHE A 23 -4.67 5.54 0.95
N ASN A 24 -4.12 4.46 1.53
CA ASN A 24 -4.49 4.01 2.86
C ASN A 24 -4.36 5.14 3.90
N LYS A 25 -5.46 5.43 4.60
CA LYS A 25 -5.56 6.56 5.54
C LYS A 25 -4.59 6.41 6.69
N ASP A 26 -4.49 5.23 7.29
CA ASP A 26 -3.62 4.99 8.45
C ASP A 26 -2.15 5.17 8.10
N TRP A 27 -1.75 4.69 6.93
CA TRP A 27 -0.42 4.91 6.37
C TRP A 27 -0.12 6.41 6.20
N VAL A 28 -1.05 7.18 5.64
CA VAL A 28 -0.85 8.63 5.47
C VAL A 28 -0.84 9.35 6.83
N VAL A 29 -1.72 8.98 7.77
CA VAL A 29 -1.79 9.55 9.13
C VAL A 29 -0.53 9.24 9.93
N SER A 30 0.17 8.13 9.68
CA SER A 30 1.45 7.82 10.35
C SER A 30 2.50 8.94 10.24
N SER A 31 2.37 9.81 9.22
CA SER A 31 3.30 10.90 8.92
C SER A 31 2.65 12.29 8.87
N ASN A 32 1.34 12.41 9.16
CA ASN A 32 0.60 13.68 9.09
C ASN A 32 -0.44 13.79 10.23
N THR A 33 -0.90 15.00 10.51
CA THR A 33 -2.04 15.19 11.43
C THR A 33 -3.37 14.94 10.71
N GLU A 34 -4.34 14.30 11.39
CA GLU A 34 -5.66 14.03 10.80
C GLU A 34 -6.36 15.31 10.30
N LYS A 35 -6.14 16.44 10.98
CA LYS A 35 -6.67 17.75 10.57
C LYS A 35 -6.24 18.16 9.15
N ARG A 36 -5.03 17.79 8.71
CA ARG A 36 -4.57 18.05 7.32
C ARG A 36 -5.33 17.22 6.29
N LEU A 37 -5.92 16.10 6.68
CA LEU A 37 -6.57 15.16 5.78
C LEU A 37 -8.06 15.44 5.57
N LYS A 38 -8.70 16.32 6.37
CA LYS A 38 -10.16 16.52 6.37
C LYS A 38 -10.77 16.65 4.97
N ASN A 39 -10.14 17.46 4.11
CA ASN A 39 -10.62 17.74 2.75
C ASN A 39 -9.96 16.86 1.67
N CYS A 40 -9.34 15.75 2.07
CA CYS A 40 -8.63 14.83 1.20
C CYS A 40 -9.24 13.43 1.22
N ILE A 41 -10.29 13.18 2.01
CA ILE A 41 -10.90 11.86 2.17
C ILE A 41 -11.88 11.59 1.02
N CYS A 42 -11.74 10.42 0.40
CA CYS A 42 -12.66 9.93 -0.60
C CYS A 42 -14.00 9.55 0.03
N LEU A 43 -15.12 10.10 -0.44
CA LEU A 43 -16.45 9.80 0.08
C LEU A 43 -16.87 8.33 -0.09
N LEU A 44 -16.31 7.62 -1.08
CA LEU A 44 -16.72 6.26 -1.42
C LEU A 44 -16.00 5.17 -0.62
N CYS A 45 -14.70 5.32 -0.39
CA CYS A 45 -13.88 4.30 0.28
C CYS A 45 -13.31 4.77 1.62
N HIS A 46 -13.52 6.04 1.99
CA HIS A 46 -13.04 6.65 3.22
C HIS A 46 -11.51 6.67 3.41
N GLN A 47 -10.76 6.36 2.36
CA GLN A 47 -9.31 6.49 2.26
C GLN A 47 -8.91 7.88 1.74
N VAL A 48 -7.62 8.22 1.73
CA VAL A 48 -7.15 9.49 1.15
C VAL A 48 -7.24 9.42 -0.37
N ALA A 49 -8.00 10.34 -0.97
CA ALA A 49 -8.33 10.31 -2.39
C ALA A 49 -7.08 10.35 -3.28
N ASN A 50 -7.00 9.45 -4.25
CA ASN A 50 -6.00 9.50 -5.31
C ASN A 50 -6.61 10.12 -6.56
N LYS A 51 -5.85 10.99 -7.24
CA LYS A 51 -6.31 11.80 -8.39
C LYS A 51 -7.67 12.45 -8.12
N ALA A 52 -7.81 13.08 -6.96
CA ALA A 52 -9.08 13.61 -6.45
C ALA A 52 -9.95 14.33 -7.49
N MET A 53 -11.23 13.96 -7.48
CA MET A 53 -12.36 14.55 -8.17
C MET A 53 -13.28 15.20 -7.14
N GLU A 54 -14.11 16.14 -7.57
CA GLU A 54 -15.05 16.86 -6.71
C GLU A 54 -16.41 16.97 -7.39
N LEU A 55 -17.46 16.79 -6.59
CA LEU A 55 -18.85 16.97 -7.02
C LEU A 55 -19.16 18.47 -7.10
N THR A 56 -19.80 18.87 -8.19
CA THR A 56 -20.03 20.29 -8.53
C THR A 56 -21.44 20.58 -9.03
N CYS A 57 -22.37 19.63 -8.89
CA CYS A 57 -23.76 19.86 -9.27
C CYS A 57 -24.46 20.80 -8.29
N GLU A 58 -25.51 21.47 -8.76
CA GLU A 58 -26.24 22.50 -8.01
C GLU A 58 -26.77 22.00 -6.67
N GLN A 59 -27.16 20.72 -6.60
CA GLN A 59 -27.62 20.05 -5.38
C GLN A 59 -26.55 19.97 -4.27
N HIS A 60 -25.30 20.31 -4.57
CA HIS A 60 -24.18 20.33 -3.62
C HIS A 60 -23.46 21.68 -3.55
N GLN A 61 -24.01 22.75 -4.14
CA GLN A 61 -23.38 24.07 -4.05
C GLN A 61 -23.35 24.64 -2.63
N ASP A 62 -24.36 24.29 -1.81
CA ASP A 62 -24.49 24.79 -0.44
C ASP A 62 -23.69 23.96 0.59
N THR A 63 -23.01 22.89 0.17
CA THR A 63 -22.18 22.13 1.12
C THR A 63 -20.91 22.92 1.41
N ASN A 64 -20.75 23.40 2.65
CA ASN A 64 -19.56 24.12 3.12
C ASN A 64 -18.25 23.32 3.02
N GLU A 65 -18.32 22.00 2.75
CA GLU A 65 -17.17 21.12 2.67
C GLU A 65 -17.07 20.48 1.27
N PRO A 66 -15.85 20.36 0.71
CA PRO A 66 -15.66 19.80 -0.61
C PRO A 66 -15.98 18.30 -0.61
N LEU A 67 -16.82 17.89 -1.55
CA LEU A 67 -17.21 16.49 -1.73
C LEU A 67 -16.18 15.77 -2.61
N VAL A 68 -15.10 15.31 -1.98
CA VAL A 68 -13.93 14.73 -2.66
C VAL A 68 -14.08 13.22 -2.89
N ILE A 69 -13.79 12.77 -4.10
CA ILE A 69 -13.82 11.35 -4.48
C ILE A 69 -12.55 10.99 -5.27
N GLY A 70 -11.96 9.82 -5.02
CA GLY A 70 -10.87 9.30 -5.85
C GLY A 70 -11.33 8.96 -7.26
N GLU A 71 -10.53 9.28 -8.28
CA GLU A 71 -10.94 9.13 -9.69
C GLU A 71 -11.33 7.69 -10.06
N GLU A 72 -10.53 6.70 -9.62
CA GLU A 72 -10.83 5.28 -9.88
C GLU A 72 -11.99 4.74 -9.03
N CYS A 73 -12.24 5.33 -7.85
CA CYS A 73 -13.43 5.00 -7.06
C CYS A 73 -14.68 5.52 -7.76
N LEU A 74 -14.64 6.76 -8.25
CA LEU A 74 -15.75 7.36 -8.98
C LEU A 74 -16.08 6.57 -10.24
N LYS A 75 -15.08 6.21 -11.05
CA LYS A 75 -15.29 5.40 -12.26
C LYS A 75 -15.98 4.07 -11.97
N ARG A 76 -15.50 3.31 -10.98
CA ARG A 76 -16.09 2.03 -10.57
C ARG A 76 -17.52 2.19 -10.06
N TYR A 77 -17.76 3.25 -9.29
CA TYR A 77 -19.10 3.54 -8.78
C TYR A 77 -20.08 3.82 -9.92
N LEU A 78 -19.75 4.74 -10.82
CA LEU A 78 -20.61 5.14 -11.94
C LEU A 78 -20.96 3.94 -12.84
N GLN A 79 -19.97 3.09 -13.15
CA GLN A 79 -20.17 1.85 -13.92
C GLN A 79 -21.14 0.87 -13.25
N SER A 80 -21.21 0.86 -11.92
CA SER A 80 -22.00 -0.10 -11.15
C SER A 80 -23.36 0.46 -10.73
N ASN A 81 -23.59 1.77 -10.86
CA ASN A 81 -24.75 2.47 -10.28
C ASN A 81 -25.48 3.34 -11.31
N ASN A 82 -25.39 3.02 -12.60
CA ASN A 82 -26.09 3.73 -13.69
C ASN A 82 -25.84 5.25 -13.67
N ASP A 83 -24.60 5.68 -13.47
CA ASP A 83 -24.20 7.09 -13.43
C ASP A 83 -24.92 7.97 -12.38
N ASN A 84 -25.56 7.34 -11.37
CA ASN A 84 -26.19 8.07 -10.27
C ASN A 84 -25.16 8.84 -9.42
N CYS A 85 -25.61 9.90 -8.76
CA CYS A 85 -24.75 10.65 -7.86
C CYS A 85 -24.36 9.83 -6.61
N PRO A 86 -23.08 9.82 -6.20
CA PRO A 86 -22.59 9.12 -5.02
C PRO A 86 -23.22 9.51 -3.67
N THR A 87 -23.80 10.70 -3.58
CA THR A 87 -24.30 11.26 -2.30
C THR A 87 -25.82 11.24 -2.21
N HIS A 88 -26.55 11.40 -3.32
CA HIS A 88 -28.01 11.50 -3.38
C HIS A 88 -28.58 10.88 -4.67
N MET A 89 -29.85 10.51 -4.68
CA MET A 89 -30.52 9.97 -5.88
C MET A 89 -30.94 11.10 -6.83
N HIS A 90 -29.96 11.69 -7.52
CA HIS A 90 -30.22 12.59 -8.65
C HIS A 90 -29.39 12.17 -9.87
N GLU A 91 -29.95 12.43 -11.04
CA GLU A 91 -29.32 12.19 -12.34
C GLU A 91 -28.59 13.45 -12.81
N GLY A 92 -27.61 13.26 -13.71
CA GLY A 92 -26.88 14.39 -14.30
C GLY A 92 -25.84 15.03 -13.39
N CYS A 93 -25.28 14.27 -12.45
CA CYS A 93 -24.23 14.78 -11.57
C CYS A 93 -23.01 15.25 -12.36
N HIS A 94 -22.40 16.34 -11.90
CA HIS A 94 -21.22 16.95 -12.51
C HIS A 94 -20.01 16.79 -11.62
N PHE A 95 -18.91 16.33 -12.22
CA PHE A 95 -17.66 16.06 -11.55
C PHE A 95 -16.54 16.83 -12.23
N MET A 96 -15.63 17.40 -11.43
CA MET A 96 -14.42 18.04 -11.96
C MET A 96 -13.18 17.57 -11.25
N LYS A 97 -12.02 17.72 -11.90
CA LYS A 97 -10.72 17.50 -11.25
C LYS A 97 -10.51 18.58 -10.21
N SER A 98 -10.48 18.20 -8.93
CA SER A 98 -10.27 19.16 -7.84
C SER A 98 -8.80 19.56 -7.77
N LYS A 99 -8.46 20.76 -8.28
CA LYS A 99 -7.09 21.28 -8.23
C LYS A 99 -6.62 21.45 -6.78
N PHE A 100 -7.51 21.96 -5.92
CA PHE A 100 -7.21 22.21 -4.52
C PHE A 100 -6.95 20.90 -3.76
N ALA A 101 -7.85 19.93 -3.84
CA ALA A 101 -7.66 18.65 -3.16
C ALA A 101 -6.40 17.93 -3.68
N ARG A 102 -6.17 17.89 -4.99
CA ARG A 102 -4.96 17.28 -5.58
C ARG A 102 -3.68 17.95 -5.08
N GLN A 103 -3.66 19.28 -4.95
CA GLN A 103 -2.51 20.00 -4.40
C GLN A 103 -2.30 19.67 -2.92
N GLN A 104 -3.35 19.68 -2.10
CA GLN A 104 -3.25 19.30 -0.68
C GLN A 104 -2.72 17.87 -0.52
N ILE A 105 -3.26 16.93 -1.28
CA ILE A 105 -2.84 15.51 -1.28
C ILE A 105 -1.38 15.37 -1.71
N SER A 106 -0.94 16.07 -2.75
CA SER A 106 0.45 16.01 -3.24
C SER A 106 1.47 16.39 -2.17
N GLN A 107 1.10 17.30 -1.25
CA GLN A 107 1.97 17.82 -0.20
C GLN A 107 1.92 17.03 1.11
N LEU A 108 1.13 15.95 1.18
CA LEU A 108 1.12 15.05 2.33
C LEU A 108 2.46 14.32 2.41
N LEU A 109 3.02 14.25 3.61
CA LEU A 109 4.27 13.53 3.84
C LEU A 109 3.99 12.06 4.06
N VAL A 110 4.75 11.17 3.46
CA VAL A 110 4.61 9.73 3.65
C VAL A 110 5.96 9.08 3.76
N ILE A 111 6.00 7.96 4.49
CA ILE A 111 7.11 7.01 4.40
C ILE A 111 6.86 6.03 3.26
N CYS A 112 7.89 5.27 2.87
CA CYS A 112 7.73 4.22 1.88
C CYS A 112 6.60 3.26 2.29
N PRO A 113 5.56 3.03 1.45
CA PRO A 113 4.47 2.13 1.81
C PRO A 113 4.95 0.69 2.02
N ARG A 114 6.01 0.27 1.30
CA ARG A 114 6.64 -1.04 1.50
C ARG A 114 7.31 -1.15 2.87
N GLN A 115 7.90 -0.06 3.38
CA GLN A 115 8.49 -0.01 4.72
C GLN A 115 7.40 -0.05 5.80
N TYR A 116 6.35 0.77 5.64
CA TYR A 116 5.21 0.80 6.55
C TYR A 116 4.59 -0.59 6.76
N MET A 117 4.52 -1.40 5.71
CA MET A 117 4.01 -2.76 5.82
C MET A 117 4.86 -3.70 6.63
N LEU A 118 6.18 -3.68 6.41
CA LEU A 118 7.10 -4.51 7.18
C LEU A 118 6.99 -4.16 8.67
N GLU A 119 6.93 -2.87 9.00
CA GLU A 119 6.75 -2.39 10.37
C GLU A 119 5.41 -2.88 10.96
N LYS A 120 4.32 -2.85 10.19
CA LYS A 120 3.01 -3.35 10.63
C LYS A 120 2.98 -4.86 10.85
N GLU A 121 3.65 -5.64 10.02
CA GLU A 121 3.77 -7.09 10.20
C GLU A 121 4.61 -7.43 11.43
N GLU A 122 5.69 -6.69 11.69
CA GLU A 122 6.48 -6.85 12.91
C GLU A 122 5.69 -6.50 14.19
N GLU A 123 4.86 -5.45 14.16
CA GLU A 123 3.98 -5.11 15.28
C GLU A 123 3.00 -6.25 15.62
N LYS A 124 2.47 -6.94 14.60
CA LYS A 124 1.56 -8.07 14.77
C LYS A 124 2.27 -9.29 15.38
N THR A 125 3.47 -9.61 14.90
CA THR A 125 4.24 -10.76 15.41
C THR A 125 4.74 -10.56 16.85
N ARG A 126 5.04 -9.33 17.27
CA ARG A 126 5.40 -9.04 18.67
C ARG A 126 4.25 -9.19 19.67
N LYS A 127 2.99 -9.07 19.23
CA LYS A 127 1.81 -9.16 20.11
C LYS A 127 1.26 -10.59 20.29
N GLY A 128 1.76 -11.57 19.53
CA GLY A 128 1.38 -12.98 19.63
C GLY A 128 2.60 -13.90 19.59
N SER A 129 3.19 -14.17 20.75
CA SER A 129 4.15 -15.26 21.01
C SER A 129 5.48 -15.29 20.24
N ILE A 130 6.56 -15.15 21.03
CA ILE A 130 7.91 -15.74 20.87
C ILE A 130 8.66 -15.33 19.60
N MET A 131 9.67 -14.49 19.83
CA MET A 131 10.89 -14.40 19.02
C MET A 131 11.32 -15.78 18.50
N PHE A 132 11.25 -16.00 17.19
CA PHE A 132 12.28 -16.81 16.52
C PHE A 132 13.53 -15.94 16.35
N THR A 133 14.14 -15.53 17.46
CA THR A 133 15.59 -15.34 17.50
C THR A 133 16.16 -16.74 17.68
N ASN A 134 16.40 -17.46 16.59
CA ASN A 134 17.30 -18.59 16.67
C ASN A 134 18.71 -18.04 16.90
N SER A 135 19.04 -17.85 18.17
CA SER A 135 20.41 -17.80 18.65
C SER A 135 20.43 -18.09 20.14
N GLU A 136 20.06 -19.31 20.52
CA GLU A 136 20.65 -19.93 21.70
C GLU A 136 20.61 -21.46 21.54
N TYR A 137 21.61 -22.02 20.84
CA TYR A 137 22.45 -23.09 21.36
C TYR A 137 23.53 -23.53 20.35
N LEU A 138 24.75 -23.68 20.89
CA LEU A 138 25.99 -24.26 20.35
C LEU A 138 26.96 -23.30 19.65
N GLU A 139 27.82 -22.70 20.48
CA GLU A 139 29.23 -22.47 20.17
C GLU A 139 29.84 -23.75 19.56
N ARG A 140 30.11 -23.73 18.26
CA ARG A 140 31.16 -24.55 17.66
C ARG A 140 31.92 -23.70 16.66
N GLU A 141 33.22 -23.64 16.91
CA GLU A 141 34.26 -22.98 16.13
C GLU A 141 34.14 -23.27 14.63
N GLY A 142 34.33 -22.25 13.80
CA GLY A 142 34.51 -22.41 12.36
C GLY A 142 33.83 -21.32 11.55
N ASP A 143 34.64 -20.38 11.07
CA ASP A 143 34.29 -19.23 10.24
C ASP A 143 33.29 -19.53 9.10
N ILE A 144 32.03 -19.13 9.28
CA ILE A 144 31.18 -18.70 8.18
C ILE A 144 30.46 -17.43 8.67
N LYS A 145 31.00 -16.27 8.27
CA LYS A 145 30.32 -14.98 8.46
C LYS A 145 28.96 -15.06 7.76
N ASN A 146 27.90 -15.23 8.54
CA ASN A 146 26.53 -15.25 8.06
C ASN A 146 26.08 -13.81 7.73
N GLU A 147 26.73 -13.21 6.73
CA GLU A 147 26.36 -11.92 6.15
C GLU A 147 25.16 -12.12 5.22
N SER A 148 23.99 -12.46 5.76
CA SER A 148 22.76 -12.54 4.93
C SER A 148 21.48 -12.29 5.73
N LYS A 149 21.53 -11.50 6.81
CA LYS A 149 20.34 -10.77 7.23
C LYS A 149 20.23 -9.54 6.34
N CYS A 150 19.44 -9.65 5.28
CA CYS A 150 19.20 -8.53 4.38
C CYS A 150 18.34 -7.49 5.12
N ASN A 151 18.99 -6.61 5.90
CA ASN A 151 18.41 -5.39 6.47
C ASN A 151 18.09 -4.41 5.34
N ARG A 152 17.19 -4.77 4.42
CA ARG A 152 16.69 -3.81 3.44
C ARG A 152 15.73 -2.90 4.18
N VAL A 153 16.25 -1.80 4.70
CA VAL A 153 15.44 -0.70 5.22
C VAL A 153 15.27 0.30 4.08
N CYS A 154 14.05 0.82 3.93
CA CYS A 154 13.83 1.97 3.05
C CYS A 154 13.60 3.22 3.90
N GLU A 155 14.52 4.18 3.78
CA GLU A 155 14.49 5.43 4.55
C GLU A 155 13.70 6.54 3.84
N PHE A 156 12.99 6.22 2.76
CA PHE A 156 12.23 7.24 2.04
C PHE A 156 11.15 7.85 2.94
N ARG A 157 11.23 9.16 3.07
CA ARG A 157 10.22 10.03 3.67
C ARG A 157 10.12 11.30 2.85
N GLY A 158 8.97 11.55 2.26
CA GLY A 158 8.80 12.65 1.32
C GLY A 158 7.34 12.93 0.97
N GLN A 159 7.12 13.85 0.05
CA GLN A 159 5.79 14.17 -0.45
C GLN A 159 5.20 13.00 -1.27
N ILE A 160 3.88 12.87 -1.29
CA ILE A 160 3.18 11.82 -2.04
C ILE A 160 3.47 11.89 -3.55
N ASP A 161 3.61 13.09 -4.12
CA ASP A 161 3.83 13.25 -5.56
C ASP A 161 5.14 12.66 -6.09
N VAL A 162 6.19 12.65 -5.27
CA VAL A 162 7.48 12.04 -5.59
C VAL A 162 7.54 10.54 -5.27
N LEU A 163 6.51 10.00 -4.60
CA LEU A 163 6.48 8.61 -4.16
C LEU A 163 6.53 7.63 -5.34
N GLU A 164 5.77 7.87 -6.42
CA GLU A 164 5.74 6.96 -7.56
C GLU A 164 7.13 6.84 -8.20
N LYS A 165 7.83 7.96 -8.35
CA LYS A 165 9.22 7.97 -8.82
C LYS A 165 10.11 7.15 -7.90
N HIS A 166 9.98 7.32 -6.58
CA HIS A 166 10.73 6.52 -5.61
C HIS A 166 10.47 5.01 -5.79
N LEU A 167 9.20 4.59 -5.80
CA LEU A 167 8.79 3.20 -5.89
C LEU A 167 9.30 2.50 -7.17
N ARG A 168 9.44 3.25 -8.26
CA ARG A 168 9.93 2.74 -9.56
C ARG A 168 11.45 2.72 -9.70
N THR A 169 12.17 3.65 -9.07
CA THR A 169 13.58 3.93 -9.44
C THR A 169 14.59 3.76 -8.31
N SER A 170 14.18 3.91 -7.05
CA SER A 170 15.13 4.01 -5.93
C SER A 170 14.74 3.20 -4.70
N CYS A 171 13.54 2.60 -4.69
CA CYS A 171 13.10 1.81 -3.55
C CYS A 171 13.86 0.48 -3.44
N LEU A 172 14.67 0.33 -2.39
CA LEU A 172 15.43 -0.88 -2.08
C LEU A 172 14.53 -2.06 -1.69
N LEU A 173 13.30 -1.77 -1.26
CA LEU A 173 12.25 -2.75 -0.95
C LEU A 173 11.43 -3.19 -2.17
N SER A 174 11.86 -2.85 -3.38
CA SER A 174 11.21 -3.35 -4.60
C SER A 174 11.17 -4.87 -4.59
N VAL A 175 9.96 -5.43 -4.65
CA VAL A 175 9.74 -6.87 -4.79
C VAL A 175 10.41 -7.27 -6.10
N ILE A 176 11.55 -7.95 -6.00
CA ILE A 176 12.07 -8.70 -7.14
C ILE A 176 11.03 -9.80 -7.35
N SER A 177 10.26 -9.72 -8.44
CA SER A 177 9.35 -10.80 -8.80
C SER A 177 10.18 -12.07 -8.97
N CYS A 178 10.13 -12.98 -7.99
CA CYS A 178 10.83 -14.26 -8.04
C CYS A 178 10.24 -15.02 -9.24
N PRO A 179 10.99 -15.24 -10.34
CA PRO A 179 10.46 -15.85 -11.57
C PRO A 179 9.95 -17.28 -11.35
N PHE A 180 10.32 -17.87 -10.22
CA PHE A 180 9.99 -19.23 -9.82
C PHE A 180 8.73 -19.31 -8.93
N LYS A 181 8.09 -18.19 -8.59
CA LYS A 181 6.89 -18.19 -7.70
C LYS A 181 5.75 -19.07 -8.26
N SER A 182 5.63 -19.20 -9.58
CA SER A 182 4.66 -20.08 -10.24
C SER A 182 5.00 -21.57 -10.16
N ILE A 183 6.27 -21.94 -9.93
CA ILE A 183 6.71 -23.33 -9.86
C ILE A 183 6.48 -23.91 -8.46
N TYR A 184 6.61 -23.09 -7.40
CA TYR A 184 6.52 -23.58 -6.02
C TYR A 184 5.10 -23.85 -5.52
N ASN A 185 4.09 -23.17 -6.05
CA ASN A 185 2.68 -23.37 -5.64
C ASN A 185 2.11 -24.75 -6.04
N LEU A 186 2.80 -25.53 -6.87
CA LEU A 186 2.38 -26.87 -7.29
C LEU A 186 2.84 -28.01 -6.35
N MET A 187 3.76 -27.77 -5.40
CA MET A 187 4.39 -28.85 -4.62
C MET A 187 4.17 -28.82 -3.10
N GLY A 188 3.24 -27.99 -2.60
CA GLY A 188 2.62 -28.19 -1.28
C GLY A 188 3.56 -28.29 -0.06
N LYS A 189 4.76 -27.70 -0.10
CA LYS A 189 5.67 -27.63 1.06
C LYS A 189 6.42 -26.30 1.09
N SER A 190 6.27 -25.57 2.20
CA SER A 190 6.92 -24.30 2.49
C SER A 190 8.43 -24.49 2.69
N ILE A 191 9.25 -24.00 1.74
CA ILE A 191 10.69 -23.82 1.94
C ILE A 191 11.10 -22.43 1.44
N TRP A 192 11.58 -21.62 2.39
CA TRP A 192 12.13 -20.28 2.24
C TRP A 192 13.47 -20.31 1.47
N ILE A 193 13.43 -20.31 0.15
CA ILE A 193 14.62 -20.02 -0.66
C ILE A 193 14.21 -19.15 -1.84
N CYS A 194 14.15 -17.82 -1.66
CA CYS A 194 14.28 -16.93 -2.81
C CYS A 194 15.10 -15.66 -2.53
N CYS A 195 16.07 -15.67 -1.60
CA CYS A 195 17.02 -14.55 -1.47
C CYS A 195 18.50 -14.87 -1.24
N SER A 196 18.92 -16.10 -0.91
CA SER A 196 20.33 -16.33 -0.51
C SER A 196 21.16 -17.25 -1.42
N GLY A 197 20.61 -17.81 -2.50
CA GLY A 197 21.25 -18.95 -3.18
C GLY A 197 21.67 -18.81 -4.64
N ILE A 198 21.16 -17.84 -5.41
CA ILE A 198 21.32 -17.87 -6.88
C ILE A 198 22.57 -17.13 -7.38
N SER A 199 23.23 -16.33 -6.53
CA SER A 199 24.47 -15.65 -6.93
C SER A 199 25.67 -16.62 -7.09
N ILE A 200 25.62 -17.80 -6.47
CA ILE A 200 26.78 -18.71 -6.46
C ILE A 200 26.77 -19.70 -7.64
N TYR A 201 25.61 -20.01 -8.23
CA TYR A 201 25.55 -21.05 -9.27
C TYR A 201 25.67 -20.55 -10.72
N TRP A 202 25.47 -19.25 -10.98
CA TRP A 202 25.58 -18.73 -12.35
C TRP A 202 27.01 -18.47 -12.83
N ASN A 203 27.97 -18.30 -11.91
CA ASN A 203 29.39 -18.15 -12.29
C ASN A 203 30.13 -19.48 -12.53
N LYS A 204 29.47 -20.63 -12.36
CA LYS A 204 30.10 -21.95 -12.55
C LYS A 204 29.60 -22.74 -13.76
N VAL A 205 28.61 -22.23 -14.48
CA VAL A 205 28.01 -22.89 -15.67
C VAL A 205 28.40 -22.20 -16.99
N LEU A 206 29.07 -21.03 -16.94
CA LEU A 206 29.64 -20.36 -18.13
C LEU A 206 31.17 -20.48 -18.23
N SER A 207 31.76 -21.45 -17.52
CA SER A 207 33.18 -21.80 -17.65
C SER A 207 33.32 -23.32 -17.65
N ASN A 208 32.82 -23.94 -18.73
CA ASN A 208 33.32 -25.17 -19.35
C ASN A 208 32.73 -25.30 -20.74
#